data_AF-A0A7J3NRN8-F1
#
_entry.id   AF-A0A7J3NRN8-F1
#
_cell.length_a   1.000
_cell.length_b   1.000
_cell.length_c   1.000
_cell.angle_alpha   90.00
_cell.angle_beta   90.00
_cell.angle_gamma   90.00
#
_symmetry.space_group_name_H-M   'P 1'
#
loop_
_entity.id
_entity.type
_entity.pdbx_description
1 polymer ?
#
loop_
_entity_poly.entity_id
_entity_poly.type
_entity_poly.pdbx_seq_one_letter_code
_entity_poly.pdbx_strand_id
1 'polypeptide(L)'
;MKAFYSGRGYWADTKVVKDLKYDERRFSIIGLHSLINMLIEIFESERRSGNDVVLAATGGFKAEMAYATVASLLYGVEVYYIHERFNDVISLPAIPIFFNPDIWIKHEKNIEEIAQAPKTKEELEEMFGKEDLKYFWALLDVAGEGRYRLSPVGWLIYRVFIQNN
;
A
#
# COMPACT_ATOMS: atom_id res chain seq x y z
N MET A 1 19.06 -17.08 0.62
CA MET A 1 18.34 -16.08 -0.20
C MET A 1 19.27 -15.29 -1.12
N LYS A 2 20.20 -14.46 -0.60
CA LYS A 2 21.12 -13.63 -1.41
C LYS A 2 21.85 -14.41 -2.52
N ALA A 3 22.55 -15.50 -2.16
CA ALA A 3 23.26 -16.34 -3.13
C ALA A 3 22.36 -16.95 -4.22
N PHE A 4 21.09 -17.26 -3.91
CA PHE A 4 20.14 -17.83 -4.85
C PHE A 4 19.70 -16.83 -5.94
N TYR A 5 19.53 -15.55 -5.57
CA TYR A 5 19.20 -14.48 -6.50
C TYR A 5 20.42 -14.02 -7.29
N SER A 6 21.57 -13.86 -6.63
CA SER A 6 22.82 -13.50 -7.30
C SER A 6 23.26 -14.54 -8.33
N GLY A 7 23.07 -15.84 -8.04
CA GLY A 7 23.32 -16.92 -8.99
C GLY A 7 22.41 -16.90 -10.23
N ARG A 8 21.33 -16.10 -10.23
CA ARG A 8 20.43 -15.88 -11.36
C ARG A 8 20.61 -14.53 -12.04
N GLY A 9 21.65 -13.77 -11.69
CA GLY A 9 21.93 -12.46 -12.26
C GLY A 9 21.14 -11.30 -11.64
N TYR A 10 20.41 -11.53 -10.55
CA TYR A 10 19.74 -10.46 -9.81
C TYR A 10 20.66 -9.91 -8.72
N TRP A 11 20.70 -8.58 -8.59
CA TRP A 11 21.32 -7.96 -7.43
C TRP A 11 20.45 -8.21 -6.19
N ALA A 12 21.07 -8.63 -5.10
CA ALA A 12 20.38 -8.90 -3.85
C ALA A 12 21.25 -8.49 -2.68
N ASP A 13 20.64 -7.88 -1.67
CA ASP A 13 21.29 -7.54 -0.42
C ASP A 13 20.50 -8.01 0.81
N THR A 14 21.12 -7.96 1.98
CA THR A 14 20.46 -8.33 3.24
C THR A 14 20.89 -7.35 4.32
N LYS A 15 19.91 -6.67 4.92
CA LYS A 15 20.12 -5.76 6.04
C LYS A 15 19.63 -6.40 7.33
N VAL A 16 20.39 -6.22 8.41
CA VAL A 16 20.04 -6.73 9.75
C VAL A 16 19.42 -5.58 10.54
N VAL A 17 18.15 -5.73 10.92
CA VAL A 17 17.48 -4.78 11.81
C VAL A 17 17.97 -5.01 13.23
N LYS A 18 18.54 -3.96 13.84
CA LYS A 18 19.04 -4.01 15.21
C LYS A 18 17.88 -4.10 16.20
N ASP A 19 18.11 -4.78 17.31
CA ASP A 19 17.22 -4.83 18.48
C ASP A 19 15.80 -5.37 18.23
N LEU A 20 15.57 -6.00 17.08
CA LEU A 20 14.37 -6.79 16.78
C LEU A 20 14.47 -8.17 17.46
N LYS A 21 14.50 -8.16 18.80
CA LYS A 21 14.56 -9.36 19.65
C LYS A 21 13.24 -9.51 20.41
N TYR A 22 12.78 -10.74 20.61
CA TYR A 22 11.54 -11.09 21.30
C TYR A 22 11.60 -10.93 22.83
N ASP A 23 12.18 -9.82 23.32
CA ASP A 23 11.86 -9.33 24.65
C ASP A 23 10.74 -8.29 24.50
N GLU A 24 9.58 -8.53 25.13
CA GLU A 24 8.31 -7.85 24.78
C GLU A 24 8.38 -6.31 24.82
N ARG A 25 9.16 -5.74 25.75
CA ARG A 25 9.24 -4.28 25.91
C ARG A 25 10.22 -3.63 24.94
N ARG A 26 11.39 -4.21 24.67
CA ARG A 26 12.35 -3.61 23.71
C ARG A 26 11.95 -3.90 22.27
N PHE A 27 11.29 -5.03 22.01
CA PHE A 27 10.76 -5.37 20.70
C PHE A 27 9.85 -4.25 20.15
N SER A 28 8.85 -3.85 20.93
CA SER A 28 7.85 -2.86 20.52
C SER A 28 8.41 -1.44 20.45
N ILE A 29 9.28 -1.05 21.39
CA ILE A 29 9.78 0.33 21.49
C ILE A 29 11.01 0.58 20.60
N ILE A 30 11.93 -0.38 20.50
CA ILE A 30 13.24 -0.18 19.84
C ILE A 30 13.35 -0.99 18.55
N GLY A 31 12.96 -2.27 18.59
CA GLY A 31 13.06 -3.17 17.43
C GLY A 31 12.19 -2.72 16.26
N LEU A 32 10.90 -2.50 16.49
CA LEU A 32 9.98 -2.03 15.44
C LEU A 32 10.36 -0.63 14.94
N HIS A 33 10.77 0.28 15.82
CA HIS A 33 11.22 1.60 15.39
C HIS A 33 12.46 1.51 14.49
N SER A 34 13.40 0.63 14.82
CA SER A 34 14.58 0.36 13.97
C SER A 34 14.21 -0.24 12.62
N LEU A 35 13.20 -1.12 12.57
CA LEU A 35 12.65 -1.64 11.32
C LEU A 35 12.06 -0.52 10.47
N ILE A 36 11.22 0.33 11.05
CA ILE A 36 10.58 1.44 10.34
C ILE A 36 11.62 2.43 9.79
N ASN A 37 12.59 2.85 10.60
CA ASN A 37 13.62 3.77 10.14
C ASN A 37 14.44 3.18 8.98
N MET A 38 14.78 1.89 9.05
CA MET A 38 15.47 1.21 7.96
C MET A 38 14.65 1.18 6.67
N LEU A 39 13.33 0.91 6.77
CA LEU A 39 12.44 0.91 5.61
C LEU A 39 12.36 2.31 4.98
N ILE A 40 12.19 3.34 5.80
CA ILE A 40 12.15 4.75 5.35
C ILE A 40 13.44 5.11 4.60
N GLU A 41 14.61 4.81 5.17
CA GLU A 41 15.90 5.07 4.53
C GLU A 41 16.01 4.40 3.16
N ILE A 42 15.53 3.16 3.03
CA ILE A 42 15.49 2.42 1.75
C ILE A 42 14.55 3.11 0.76
N PHE A 43 13.32 3.43 1.19
CA PHE A 43 12.32 4.06 0.33
C PHE A 43 12.82 5.40 -0.22
N GLU A 44 13.45 6.21 0.63
CA GLU A 44 14.02 7.50 0.24
C GLU A 44 15.28 7.38 -0.62
N SER A 45 16.14 6.37 -0.38
CA SER A 45 17.33 6.16 -1.21
C SER A 45 16.97 5.69 -2.61
N GLU A 46 16.05 4.73 -2.72
CA GLU A 46 15.60 4.19 -4.00
C GLU A 46 14.81 5.22 -4.80
N ARG A 47 13.90 5.97 -4.13
CA ARG A 47 13.17 7.08 -4.77
C ARG A 47 14.11 8.15 -5.31
N ARG A 48 15.16 8.55 -4.55
CA ARG A 48 16.19 9.49 -5.04
C ARG A 48 16.98 8.96 -6.23
N SER A 49 17.10 7.63 -6.33
CA SER A 49 17.78 6.95 -7.44
C SER A 49 16.85 6.73 -8.65
N GLY A 50 15.57 7.11 -8.54
CA GLY A 50 14.57 6.95 -9.61
C GLY A 50 14.04 5.51 -9.73
N ASN A 51 14.22 4.67 -8.72
CA ASN A 51 13.75 3.29 -8.72
C ASN A 51 12.36 3.18 -8.10
N ASP A 52 11.54 2.31 -8.68
CA ASP A 52 10.28 1.87 -8.06
C ASP A 52 10.56 0.90 -6.92
N VAL A 53 9.75 0.99 -5.86
CA VAL A 53 9.88 0.15 -4.67
C VAL A 53 8.57 -0.58 -4.42
N VAL A 54 8.67 -1.87 -4.13
CA VAL A 54 7.56 -2.73 -3.73
C VAL A 54 7.94 -3.54 -2.50
N LEU A 55 6.98 -3.78 -1.60
CA LEU A 55 7.14 -4.65 -0.44
C LEU A 55 6.55 -6.03 -0.73
N ALA A 56 7.37 -7.08 -0.69
CA ALA A 56 6.89 -8.46 -0.68
C ALA A 56 6.56 -8.90 0.75
N ALA A 57 5.27 -8.90 1.10
CA ALA A 57 4.77 -9.15 2.45
C ALA A 57 4.37 -10.61 2.74
N THR A 58 4.91 -11.58 2.00
CA THR A 58 4.58 -13.00 2.10
C THR A 58 5.09 -13.72 3.34
N GLY A 59 6.30 -13.37 3.79
CA GLY A 59 6.98 -14.03 4.90
C GLY A 59 7.31 -13.05 6.02
N GLY A 60 7.67 -13.60 7.18
CA GLY A 60 8.01 -12.80 8.37
C GLY A 60 7.03 -13.00 9.53
N PHE A 61 7.33 -12.37 10.64
CA PHE A 61 6.49 -12.41 11.83
C PHE A 61 5.37 -11.36 11.74
N LYS A 62 4.22 -11.68 12.37
CA LYS A 62 2.95 -10.95 12.16
C LYS A 62 3.02 -9.46 12.51
N ALA A 63 3.72 -9.09 13.58
CA ALA A 63 3.77 -7.71 14.04
C ALA A 63 4.63 -6.85 13.11
N GLU A 64 5.83 -7.32 12.79
CA GLU A 64 6.78 -6.68 11.88
C GLU A 64 6.16 -6.44 10.52
N MET A 65 5.46 -7.45 9.99
CA MET A 65 4.80 -7.35 8.70
C MET A 65 3.61 -6.39 8.70
N ALA A 66 2.85 -6.31 9.80
CA ALA A 66 1.79 -5.31 9.92
C ALA A 66 2.37 -3.88 9.88
N TYR A 67 3.42 -3.60 10.65
CA TYR A 67 4.08 -2.29 10.66
C TYR A 67 4.76 -1.96 9.33
N ALA A 68 5.46 -2.92 8.71
CA ALA A 68 6.09 -2.73 7.41
C ALA A 68 5.06 -2.45 6.31
N THR A 69 3.91 -3.14 6.34
CA THR A 69 2.79 -2.91 5.42
C THR A 69 2.26 -1.49 5.59
N VAL A 70 1.93 -1.07 6.82
CA VAL A 70 1.43 0.29 7.08
C VAL A 70 2.44 1.35 6.63
N ALA A 71 3.72 1.19 6.98
CA ALA A 71 4.76 2.14 6.58
C ALA A 71 4.92 2.23 5.05
N SER A 72 4.85 1.09 4.35
CA SER A 72 4.91 1.05 2.89
C SER A 72 3.71 1.80 2.28
N LEU A 73 2.50 1.51 2.74
CA LEU A 73 1.29 2.17 2.26
C LEU A 73 1.34 3.69 2.50
N LEU A 74 1.83 4.13 3.67
CA LEU A 74 2.01 5.56 4.00
C LEU A 74 3.08 6.25 3.14
N TYR A 75 4.10 5.52 2.69
CA TYR A 75 5.15 6.04 1.79
C TYR A 75 4.76 5.94 0.30
N GLY A 76 3.58 5.41 0.00
CA GLY A 76 3.13 5.16 -1.37
C GLY A 76 3.86 3.99 -2.05
N VAL A 77 4.37 3.05 -1.26
CA VAL A 77 5.00 1.80 -1.71
C VAL A 77 3.93 0.71 -1.78
N GLU A 78 3.82 0.07 -2.94
CA GLU A 78 2.88 -1.04 -3.14
C GLU A 78 3.30 -2.27 -2.33
N VAL A 79 2.32 -2.99 -1.79
CA VAL A 79 2.56 -4.17 -0.96
C VAL A 79 1.95 -5.39 -1.64
N TYR A 80 2.73 -6.45 -1.83
CA TYR A 80 2.31 -7.70 -2.47
C TYR A 80 2.38 -8.87 -1.49
N TYR A 81 1.31 -9.64 -1.39
CA TYR A 81 1.19 -10.84 -0.56
C TYR A 81 0.75 -12.04 -1.42
N ILE A 82 1.51 -13.13 -1.40
CA ILE A 82 1.14 -14.39 -2.04
C ILE A 82 0.35 -15.22 -1.04
N HIS A 83 -0.91 -15.51 -1.36
CA HIS A 83 -1.76 -16.30 -0.47
C HIS A 83 -1.54 -17.79 -0.68
N GLU A 84 -1.05 -18.49 0.35
CA GLU A 84 -0.62 -19.91 0.27
C GLU A 84 -1.69 -20.88 -0.26
N ARG A 85 -2.99 -20.58 -0.04
CA ARG A 85 -4.09 -21.44 -0.53
C ARG A 85 -4.49 -21.24 -1.99
N PHE A 86 -4.23 -20.07 -2.58
CA PHE A 86 -4.73 -19.72 -3.91
C PHE A 86 -3.63 -19.59 -4.95
N ASN A 87 -2.35 -19.61 -4.51
CA ASN A 87 -1.18 -19.43 -5.36
C ASN A 87 -1.26 -18.15 -6.21
N ASP A 88 -1.94 -17.14 -5.67
CA ASP A 88 -2.24 -15.88 -6.34
C ASP A 88 -1.69 -14.71 -5.54
N VAL A 89 -1.36 -13.62 -6.24
CA VAL A 89 -0.78 -12.41 -5.68
C VAL A 89 -1.91 -11.46 -5.31
N ILE A 90 -2.04 -11.20 -4.02
CA ILE A 90 -2.89 -10.13 -3.48
C ILE A 90 -2.04 -8.87 -3.36
N SER A 91 -2.40 -7.83 -4.11
CA SER A 91 -1.80 -6.51 -3.97
C SER A 91 -2.63 -5.65 -3.02
N LEU A 92 -1.95 -5.05 -2.05
CA LEU A 92 -2.40 -3.86 -1.34
C LEU A 92 -1.78 -2.67 -2.07
N PRO A 93 -2.55 -1.98 -2.93
CA PRO A 93 -2.02 -0.86 -3.68
C PRO A 93 -1.62 0.25 -2.70
N ALA A 94 -0.64 1.07 -3.11
CA ALA A 94 -0.25 2.26 -2.38
C ALA A 94 -1.50 3.08 -2.04
N ILE A 95 -1.82 3.20 -0.75
CA ILE A 95 -3.02 3.95 -0.37
C ILE A 95 -2.69 5.43 -0.57
N PRO A 96 -3.54 6.20 -1.25
CA PRO A 96 -3.42 7.66 -1.35
C PRO A 96 -3.78 8.32 0.00
N ILE A 97 -3.17 7.86 1.11
CA ILE A 97 -2.97 8.68 2.31
C ILE A 97 -1.66 9.47 2.14
N PHE A 98 -1.33 9.85 0.90
CA PHE A 98 -0.70 11.14 0.73
C PHE A 98 -1.67 12.14 1.35
N PHE A 99 -1.21 12.79 2.40
CA PHE A 99 -1.93 13.69 3.28
C PHE A 99 -2.42 14.94 2.52
N ASN A 100 -3.31 14.76 1.55
CA ASN A 100 -4.14 15.79 0.96
C ASN A 100 -5.59 15.48 1.33
N PRO A 101 -5.95 15.67 2.62
CA PRO A 101 -7.34 15.56 3.05
C PRO A 101 -8.25 16.46 2.21
N ASP A 102 -7.74 17.55 1.63
CA ASP A 102 -8.51 18.45 0.78
C ASP A 102 -8.96 17.76 -0.53
N ILE A 103 -8.13 16.92 -1.16
CA ILE A 103 -8.52 16.11 -2.33
C ILE A 103 -9.59 15.09 -1.94
N TRP A 104 -9.45 14.46 -0.77
CA TRP A 104 -10.46 13.51 -0.28
C TRP A 104 -11.81 14.20 -0.04
N ILE A 105 -11.81 15.29 0.73
CA ILE A 105 -13.00 16.09 1.04
C ILE A 105 -13.63 16.62 -0.23
N LYS A 106 -12.83 17.10 -1.20
CA LYS A 106 -13.30 17.59 -2.49
C LYS A 106 -14.12 16.55 -3.26
N HIS A 107 -13.74 15.27 -3.19
CA HIS A 107 -14.35 14.19 -3.96
C HIS A 107 -15.18 13.21 -3.12
N GLU A 108 -15.51 13.55 -1.88
CA GLU A 108 -16.26 12.69 -0.96
C GLU A 108 -17.55 12.13 -1.59
N LYS A 109 -18.34 12.99 -2.24
CA LYS A 109 -19.58 12.61 -2.92
C LYS A 109 -19.35 11.64 -4.08
N ASN A 110 -18.28 11.85 -4.85
CA ASN A 110 -17.93 10.97 -5.96
C ASN A 110 -17.65 9.54 -5.47
N ILE A 111 -16.99 9.44 -4.32
CA ILE A 111 -16.65 8.15 -3.69
C ILE A 111 -17.92 7.45 -3.19
N GLU A 112 -18.84 8.20 -2.60
CA GLU A 112 -20.16 7.69 -2.20
C GLU A 112 -20.95 7.16 -3.40
N GLU A 113 -20.94 7.87 -4.53
CA GLU A 113 -21.60 7.40 -5.75
C GLU A 113 -21.00 6.10 -6.30
N ILE A 114 -19.67 5.94 -6.27
CA ILE A 114 -19.00 4.70 -6.69
C ILE A 114 -19.31 3.55 -5.72
N ALA A 115 -19.45 3.84 -4.42
CA ALA A 115 -19.82 2.85 -3.41
C ALA A 115 -21.22 2.26 -3.67
N GLN A 116 -22.13 3.05 -4.24
CA GLN A 116 -23.49 2.64 -4.58
C GLN A 116 -23.57 1.88 -5.91
N ALA A 117 -22.82 2.30 -6.93
CA ALA A 117 -22.84 1.68 -8.25
C ALA A 117 -21.50 1.78 -8.99
N PRO A 118 -21.02 0.70 -9.65
CA PRO A 118 -19.81 0.76 -10.46
C PRO A 118 -19.89 1.78 -11.60
N LYS A 119 -18.79 2.46 -11.92
CA LYS A 119 -18.70 3.52 -12.95
C LYS A 119 -17.79 3.13 -14.11
N THR A 120 -18.01 3.64 -15.31
CA THR A 120 -17.05 3.51 -16.43
C THR A 120 -15.86 4.44 -16.24
N LYS A 121 -14.80 4.24 -17.03
CA LYS A 121 -13.63 5.13 -17.00
C LYS A 121 -13.99 6.57 -17.36
N GLU A 122 -14.89 6.76 -18.34
CA GLU A 122 -15.34 8.08 -18.78
C GLU A 122 -16.12 8.80 -17.68
N GLU A 123 -17.02 8.09 -16.99
CA GLU A 123 -17.74 8.63 -15.84
C GLU A 123 -16.76 9.05 -14.72
N LEU A 124 -15.74 8.25 -14.45
CA LEU A 124 -14.70 8.60 -13.46
C LEU A 124 -13.89 9.83 -13.85
N GLU A 125 -13.48 9.94 -15.13
CA GLU A 125 -12.74 11.11 -15.62
C GLU A 125 -13.58 12.39 -15.53
N GLU A 126 -14.90 12.29 -15.75
CA GLU A 126 -15.84 13.41 -15.56
C GLU A 126 -16.03 13.77 -14.08
N MET A 127 -16.21 12.78 -13.21
CA MET A 127 -16.43 12.98 -11.78
C MET A 127 -15.22 13.63 -11.09
N PHE A 128 -14.02 13.11 -11.32
CA PHE A 128 -12.81 13.53 -10.60
C PHE A 128 -11.99 14.58 -11.37
N GLY A 129 -12.09 14.60 -12.70
CA GLY A 129 -11.07 15.22 -13.53
C GLY A 129 -9.79 14.37 -13.59
N LYS A 130 -9.07 14.44 -14.71
CA LYS A 130 -7.90 13.58 -14.96
C LYS A 130 -6.79 13.71 -13.92
N GLU A 131 -6.57 14.93 -13.42
CA GLU A 131 -5.51 15.20 -12.44
C GLU A 131 -5.80 14.62 -11.07
N ASP A 132 -7.04 14.67 -10.59
CA ASP A 132 -7.37 14.15 -9.26
C ASP A 132 -7.63 12.64 -9.32
N LEU A 133 -8.19 12.13 -10.41
CA LEU A 133 -8.47 10.70 -10.60
C LEU A 133 -7.22 9.84 -10.40
N LYS A 134 -6.02 10.36 -10.71
CA LYS A 134 -4.75 9.64 -10.52
C LYS A 134 -4.52 9.18 -9.07
N TYR A 135 -5.06 9.93 -8.10
CA TYR A 135 -4.96 9.57 -6.69
C TYR A 135 -5.98 8.51 -6.28
N PHE A 136 -7.09 8.37 -7.00
CA PHE A 136 -8.16 7.44 -6.65
C PHE A 136 -8.02 6.07 -7.30
N TRP A 137 -7.15 5.89 -8.30
CA TRP A 137 -6.99 4.59 -8.98
C TRP A 137 -6.67 3.43 -8.03
N ALA A 138 -5.85 3.65 -6.99
CA ALA A 138 -5.55 2.64 -5.98
C ALA A 138 -6.77 2.25 -5.10
N LEU A 139 -7.82 3.06 -5.10
CA LEU A 139 -9.05 2.81 -4.35
C LEU A 139 -10.13 2.15 -5.20
N LEU A 140 -9.83 1.85 -6.47
CA LEU A 140 -10.77 1.29 -7.43
C LEU A 140 -10.29 -0.07 -7.92
N ASP A 141 -11.24 -0.98 -8.10
CA ASP A 141 -11.05 -2.29 -8.71
C ASP A 141 -12.00 -2.48 -9.89
N VAL A 142 -11.62 -3.34 -10.84
CA VAL A 142 -12.46 -3.70 -11.97
C VAL A 142 -13.65 -4.54 -11.49
N ALA A 143 -14.86 -4.09 -11.80
CA ALA A 143 -16.12 -4.74 -11.46
C ALA A 143 -16.64 -5.68 -12.58
N GLY A 144 -15.96 -5.72 -13.73
CA GLY A 144 -16.41 -6.39 -14.95
C GLY A 144 -16.87 -5.39 -16.02
N GLU A 145 -16.86 -5.80 -17.30
CA GLU A 145 -17.36 -5.00 -18.43
C GLU A 145 -16.76 -3.58 -18.55
N GLY A 146 -15.50 -3.38 -18.13
CA GLY A 146 -14.84 -2.08 -18.17
C GLY A 146 -15.33 -1.07 -17.12
N ARG A 147 -16.10 -1.53 -16.12
CA ARG A 147 -16.56 -0.72 -14.98
C ARG A 147 -15.64 -0.90 -13.78
N TYR A 148 -15.64 0.11 -12.92
CA TYR A 148 -14.82 0.23 -11.72
C TYR A 148 -15.71 0.42 -10.49
N ARG A 149 -15.35 -0.23 -9.39
CA ARG A 149 -15.99 -0.12 -8.07
C ARG A 149 -14.93 0.19 -7.03
N LEU A 150 -15.34 0.50 -5.79
CA LEU A 150 -14.39 0.58 -4.69
C LEU A 150 -13.67 -0.77 -4.49
N SER A 151 -12.35 -0.71 -4.41
CA SER A 151 -11.51 -1.82 -3.97
C SER A 151 -11.73 -2.08 -2.47
N PRO A 152 -11.25 -3.21 -1.90
CA PRO A 152 -11.34 -3.45 -0.46
C PRO A 152 -10.77 -2.29 0.39
N VAL A 153 -9.69 -1.66 -0.08
CA VAL A 153 -9.12 -0.50 0.60
C VAL A 153 -9.96 0.76 0.40
N GLY A 154 -10.51 0.99 -0.80
CA GLY A 154 -11.46 2.07 -1.04
C GLY A 154 -12.69 1.98 -0.12
N TRP A 155 -13.22 0.77 0.06
CA TRP A 155 -14.30 0.49 1.01
C TRP A 155 -13.92 0.79 2.46
N LEU A 156 -12.73 0.38 2.90
CA LEU A 156 -12.26 0.65 4.25
C LEU A 156 -12.20 2.16 4.53
N ILE A 157 -11.63 2.93 3.61
CA ILE A 157 -11.52 4.40 3.78
C ILE A 157 -12.91 5.04 3.77
N TYR A 158 -13.78 4.66 2.83
CA TYR A 158 -15.18 5.12 2.80
C TYR A 158 -15.87 4.91 4.16
N ARG A 159 -15.73 3.71 4.75
CA ARG A 159 -16.34 3.39 6.05
C ARG A 159 -15.79 4.20 7.21
N VAL A 160 -14.48 4.49 7.20
CA VAL A 160 -13.83 5.24 8.29
C VAL A 160 -14.19 6.73 8.25
N PHE A 161 -14.19 7.33 7.05
CA PHE A 161 -14.28 8.79 6.90
C PHE A 161 -15.69 9.32 6.62
N ILE A 162 -16.58 8.53 6.00
CA ILE A 162 -17.90 9.02 5.55
C ILE A 162 -19.05 8.50 6.43
N GLN A 163 -18.97 7.27 6.95
CA GLN A 163 -20.06 6.73 7.78
C GLN A 163 -20.01 7.10 9.27
N ASN A 164 -18.93 7.75 9.72
CA ASN A 164 -18.78 8.17 11.12
C ASN A 164 -18.97 9.69 11.33
N ASN A 165 -19.30 10.43 10.27
CA ASN A 165 -19.76 11.83 10.33
C ASN A 165 -21.27 11.88 10.08
#